data_AF-G3HTF1-F1
#
_entry.id   AF-G3HTF1-F1
#
_cell.length_a   1.000
_cell.length_b   1.000
_cell.length_c   1.000
_cell.angle_alpha   90.00
_cell.angle_beta   90.00
_cell.angle_gamma   90.00
#
_symmetry.space_group_name_H-M   'P 1'
#
loop_
_entity.id
_entity.type
_entity.pdbx_description
1 polymer ?
#
loop_
_entity_poly.entity_id
_entity_poly.type
_entity_poly.pdbx_seq_one_letter_code
_entity_poly.pdbx_strand_id
1 'polypeptide(L)'
;MSLLVSFYTLHEPAYAVLLAFLSGCIQLAMGFLHLGFLLDFISCPVIKGFTSAATITIGFGQIKNLLGLQRIPRQFFLQVYHTFLHISETRVGDAVLGLACMVLLLALKLMREGVPPPDPETPLCVKLSRGLVWTVTTARNALVVSFAALIAYSFEVTGHHPFVLTGKIAEGLPPVRAPPFSVTTDNKTISFSEMVQNMGTGLAVVPLVGLLESIAVAKSFASQNNYRIDANQELLAIGLTNVLGSLVSSYPVTGSFGRTAVNAQTGVCTPAGGLVTGVLVLLSLNYLTSLFYYIPKSALAAVIIMAVAPLFDAKIFRTLWRVKSMYACIQGRQPLTRCLNAKGVF
;
A
#
# COMPACT_ATOMS: atom_id res chain seq x y z
N MET A 1 -5.66 4.83 -4.74
CA MET A 1 -6.86 4.36 -5.49
C MET A 1 -8.21 4.28 -4.75
N SER A 2 -8.37 3.50 -3.67
CA SER A 2 -9.72 3.13 -3.16
C SER A 2 -10.64 4.31 -2.81
N LEU A 3 -10.10 5.39 -2.25
CA LEU A 3 -10.87 6.61 -1.95
C LEU A 3 -11.37 7.31 -3.21
N LEU A 4 -10.51 7.38 -4.23
CA LEU A 4 -10.84 7.99 -5.52
C LEU A 4 -11.98 7.21 -6.17
N VAL A 5 -11.86 5.89 -6.22
CA VAL A 5 -12.91 4.99 -6.74
C VAL A 5 -14.21 5.19 -5.96
N SER A 6 -14.17 5.12 -4.63
CA SER A 6 -15.35 5.29 -3.77
C SER A 6 -16.09 6.61 -4.00
N PHE A 7 -15.36 7.68 -4.33
CA PHE A 7 -15.93 8.99 -4.62
C PHE A 7 -16.67 8.99 -5.98
N TYR A 8 -16.07 8.41 -7.02
CA TYR A 8 -16.66 8.36 -8.36
C TYR A 8 -17.71 7.25 -8.56
N THR A 9 -17.75 6.25 -7.68
CA THR A 9 -18.69 5.13 -7.77
C THR A 9 -19.89 5.30 -6.86
N LEU A 10 -20.06 6.47 -6.23
CA LEU A 10 -21.17 6.78 -5.31
C LEU A 10 -21.35 5.73 -4.20
N HIS A 11 -20.25 5.08 -3.78
CA HIS A 11 -20.25 3.97 -2.81
C HIS A 11 -20.97 2.68 -3.26
N GLU A 12 -21.37 2.59 -4.52
CA GLU A 12 -21.98 1.39 -5.10
C GLU A 12 -20.92 0.42 -5.65
N PRO A 13 -20.93 -0.86 -5.26
CA PRO A 13 -19.92 -1.83 -5.69
C PRO A 13 -20.03 -2.15 -7.18
N ALA A 14 -21.23 -2.16 -7.76
CA ALA A 14 -21.45 -2.41 -9.18
C ALA A 14 -20.73 -1.38 -10.06
N TYR A 15 -20.76 -0.11 -9.66
CA TYR A 15 -20.03 0.96 -10.34
C TYR A 15 -18.52 0.77 -10.23
N ALA A 16 -18.01 0.30 -9.09
CA ALA A 16 -16.58 0.02 -8.92
C ALA A 16 -16.09 -1.09 -9.85
N VAL A 17 -16.87 -2.17 -10.01
CA VAL A 17 -16.53 -3.27 -10.92
C VAL A 17 -16.55 -2.81 -12.39
N LEU A 18 -17.58 -2.06 -12.79
CA LEU A 18 -17.66 -1.52 -14.15
C LEU A 18 -16.51 -0.52 -14.44
N LEU A 19 -16.20 0.33 -13.48
CA LEU A 19 -15.08 1.28 -13.58
C LEU A 19 -13.73 0.55 -13.68
N ALA A 20 -13.56 -0.61 -13.02
CA ALA A 20 -12.37 -1.45 -13.17
C ALA A 20 -12.24 -1.95 -14.62
N PHE A 21 -13.33 -2.48 -15.18
CA PHE A 21 -13.35 -2.93 -16.57
C PHE A 21 -13.01 -1.80 -17.55
N LEU A 22 -13.69 -0.65 -17.44
CA LEU A 22 -13.48 0.50 -18.33
C LEU A 22 -12.06 1.09 -18.17
N SER A 23 -11.57 1.20 -16.94
CA SER A 23 -10.19 1.60 -16.65
C SER A 23 -9.18 0.66 -17.31
N GLY A 24 -9.44 -0.66 -17.24
CA GLY A 24 -8.60 -1.67 -17.88
C GLY A 24 -8.59 -1.54 -19.41
N CYS A 25 -9.75 -1.34 -20.03
CA CYS A 25 -9.86 -1.10 -21.47
C CYS A 25 -9.10 0.16 -21.91
N ILE A 26 -9.21 1.26 -21.16
CA ILE A 26 -8.48 2.51 -21.44
C ILE A 26 -6.98 2.28 -21.31
N GLN A 27 -6.52 1.60 -20.26
CA GLN A 27 -5.11 1.27 -20.05
C GLN A 27 -4.55 0.35 -21.14
N LEU A 28 -5.29 -0.68 -21.55
CA LEU A 28 -4.92 -1.54 -22.68
C LEU A 28 -4.82 -0.74 -23.98
N ALA A 29 -5.80 0.13 -24.27
CA ALA A 29 -5.78 0.98 -25.46
C ALA A 29 -4.55 1.90 -25.46
N MET A 30 -4.24 2.52 -24.32
CA MET A 30 -3.02 3.34 -24.19
C MET A 30 -1.74 2.49 -24.39
N GLY A 31 -1.73 1.23 -23.91
CA GLY A 31 -0.62 0.29 -24.09
C GLY A 31 -0.39 -0.12 -25.54
N PHE A 32 -1.47 -0.44 -26.27
CA PHE A 32 -1.40 -0.77 -27.69
C PHE A 32 -0.98 0.43 -28.56
N LEU A 33 -1.36 1.64 -28.15
CA LEU A 33 -0.90 2.88 -28.78
C LEU A 33 0.53 3.28 -28.39
N HIS A 34 1.22 2.46 -27.60
CA HIS A 34 2.56 2.71 -27.08
C HIS A 34 2.70 4.05 -26.33
N LEU A 35 1.63 4.50 -25.66
CA LEU A 35 1.62 5.77 -24.91
C LEU A 35 2.45 5.70 -23.60
N GLY A 36 3.11 4.58 -23.31
CA GLY A 36 4.04 4.44 -22.19
C GLY A 36 5.21 5.41 -22.24
N PHE A 37 5.58 5.92 -23.42
CA PHE A 37 6.63 6.95 -23.55
C PHE A 37 6.33 8.21 -22.73
N LEU A 38 5.05 8.55 -22.53
CA LEU A 38 4.63 9.72 -21.75
C LEU A 38 5.06 9.58 -20.27
N LEU A 39 5.18 8.34 -19.80
CA LEU A 39 5.49 8.00 -18.41
C LEU A 39 6.99 8.04 -18.14
N ASP A 40 7.82 8.11 -19.18
CA ASP A 40 9.26 8.32 -19.09
C ASP A 40 9.64 9.78 -18.84
N PHE A 41 8.74 10.72 -19.09
CA PHE A 41 8.92 12.13 -18.71
C PHE A 41 8.72 12.38 -17.21
N ILE A 42 8.31 11.38 -16.43
CA ILE A 42 8.18 11.51 -14.99
C ILE A 42 9.57 11.50 -14.35
N SER A 43 10.03 12.68 -13.96
CA SER A 43 11.34 12.86 -13.35
C SER A 43 11.47 12.17 -11.98
N CYS A 44 12.69 11.73 -11.65
CA CYS A 44 13.02 11.12 -10.35
C CYS A 44 12.59 11.99 -9.14
N PRO A 45 12.76 13.33 -9.13
CA PRO A 45 12.25 14.19 -8.05
C PRO A 45 10.73 14.07 -7.82
N VAL A 46 9.94 13.95 -8.89
CA VAL A 46 8.47 13.80 -8.79
C VAL A 46 8.12 12.45 -8.16
N ILE A 47 8.78 11.37 -8.56
CA ILE A 47 8.55 10.02 -8.02
C ILE A 47 8.91 9.96 -6.53
N LYS A 48 10.05 10.54 -6.15
CA LYS A 48 10.48 10.60 -4.75
C LYS A 48 9.55 11.47 -3.89
N GLY A 49 9.08 12.60 -4.43
CA GLY A 49 8.09 13.45 -3.78
C GLY A 49 6.76 12.72 -3.57
N PHE A 50 6.25 12.07 -4.62
CA PHE A 50 5.02 11.27 -4.57
C PHE A 50 5.12 10.12 -3.57
N THR A 51 6.22 9.35 -3.60
CA THR A 51 6.46 8.24 -2.67
C THR A 51 6.53 8.71 -1.21
N SER A 52 7.18 9.85 -0.96
CA SER A 52 7.27 10.44 0.39
C SER A 52 5.90 10.89 0.89
N ALA A 53 5.12 11.58 0.04
CA ALA A 53 3.75 12.00 0.38
C ALA A 53 2.81 10.81 0.60
N ALA A 54 2.92 9.77 -0.23
CA ALA A 54 2.17 8.52 -0.06
C ALA A 54 2.53 7.84 1.28
N THR A 55 3.83 7.78 1.62
CA THR A 55 4.30 7.19 2.89
C THR A 55 3.75 7.93 4.10
N ILE A 56 3.78 9.26 4.09
CA ILE A 56 3.18 10.09 5.16
C ILE A 56 1.67 9.83 5.25
N THR A 57 0.98 9.87 4.11
CA THR A 57 -0.49 9.69 4.05
C THR A 57 -0.91 8.32 4.56
N ILE A 58 -0.20 7.26 4.15
CA ILE A 58 -0.47 5.88 4.59
C ILE A 58 -0.14 5.73 6.07
N GLY A 59 1.01 6.26 6.53
CA GLY A 59 1.42 6.20 7.93
C GLY A 59 0.42 6.86 8.87
N PHE A 60 0.06 8.12 8.62
CA PHE A 60 -1.00 8.82 9.37
C PHE A 60 -2.37 8.16 9.19
N GLY A 61 -2.61 7.58 8.00
CA GLY A 61 -3.77 6.77 7.68
C GLY A 61 -4.05 5.66 8.69
N GLN A 62 -3.00 5.08 9.26
CA GLN A 62 -3.06 3.95 10.20
C GLN A 62 -3.11 4.36 11.68
N ILE A 63 -2.80 5.61 12.04
CA ILE A 63 -2.79 6.05 13.44
C ILE A 63 -4.16 5.86 14.10
N LYS A 64 -5.26 6.13 13.38
CA LYS A 64 -6.62 5.88 13.90
C LYS A 64 -6.86 4.42 14.27
N ASN A 65 -6.34 3.47 13.48
CA ASN A 65 -6.46 2.04 13.72
C ASN A 65 -5.55 1.59 14.86
N LEU A 66 -4.37 2.21 14.98
CA LEU A 66 -3.44 1.98 16.08
C LEU A 66 -4.05 2.40 17.43
N LEU A 67 -4.80 3.49 17.44
CA LEU A 67 -5.44 4.06 18.62
C LEU A 67 -6.85 3.49 18.92
N GLY A 68 -7.38 2.63 18.05
CA GLY A 68 -8.73 2.08 18.16
C GLY A 68 -9.86 3.08 17.92
N LEU A 69 -9.56 4.24 17.30
CA LEU A 69 -10.55 5.29 17.01
C LEU A 69 -11.46 4.86 15.86
N GLN A 70 -12.77 5.01 16.05
CA GLN A 70 -13.79 4.66 15.06
C GLN A 70 -14.39 5.92 14.43
N ARG A 71 -15.03 5.76 13.26
CA ARG A 71 -15.77 6.83 12.54
C ARG A 71 -14.93 8.05 12.09
N ILE A 72 -13.62 7.92 12.01
CA ILE A 72 -12.76 8.98 11.46
C ILE A 72 -12.92 9.04 9.92
N PRO A 73 -13.13 10.24 9.34
CA PRO A 73 -13.26 10.41 7.89
C PRO A 73 -12.04 9.88 7.14
N ARG A 74 -12.23 9.54 5.85
CA ARG A 74 -11.17 8.96 5.02
C ARG A 74 -10.27 10.00 4.33
N GLN A 75 -10.72 11.24 4.21
CA GLN A 75 -9.95 12.33 3.60
C GLN A 75 -8.77 12.71 4.51
N PHE A 76 -7.57 12.90 3.95
CA PHE A 76 -6.34 13.07 4.75
C PHE A 76 -6.42 14.22 5.78
N PHE A 77 -6.74 15.44 5.35
CA PHE A 77 -6.78 16.59 6.27
C PHE A 77 -7.85 16.44 7.36
N LEU A 78 -9.04 15.98 6.97
CA LEU A 78 -10.13 15.71 7.89
C LEU A 78 -9.76 14.58 8.86
N GLN A 79 -9.09 13.54 8.37
CA GLN A 79 -8.58 12.45 9.18
C GLN A 79 -7.60 12.94 10.23
N VAL A 80 -6.62 13.77 9.84
CA VAL A 80 -5.64 14.33 10.78
C VAL A 80 -6.34 15.16 11.85
N TYR A 81 -7.21 16.09 11.45
CA TYR A 81 -7.94 16.97 12.36
C TYR A 81 -8.80 16.18 13.36
N HIS A 82 -9.63 15.24 12.89
CA HIS A 82 -10.49 14.44 13.76
C HIS A 82 -9.71 13.46 14.65
N THR A 83 -8.56 12.97 14.19
CA THR A 83 -7.69 12.09 15.01
C THR A 83 -7.14 12.86 16.22
N PHE A 84 -6.74 14.12 16.05
CA PHE A 84 -6.29 14.96 17.16
C PHE A 84 -7.43 15.37 18.09
N LEU A 85 -8.63 15.66 17.56
CA LEU A 85 -9.79 16.00 18.38
C LEU A 85 -10.26 14.84 19.25
N HIS A 86 -10.30 13.62 18.72
CA HIS A 86 -10.83 12.44 19.43
C HIS A 86 -9.70 11.64 20.11
N ILE A 87 -8.55 12.27 20.39
CA ILE A 87 -7.43 11.59 21.04
C ILE A 87 -7.75 11.17 22.49
N SER A 88 -8.76 11.79 23.11
CA SER A 88 -9.26 11.37 24.43
C SER A 88 -10.11 10.09 24.38
N GLU A 89 -10.66 9.73 23.21
CA GLU A 89 -11.50 8.54 23.03
C GLU A 89 -10.69 7.28 22.65
N THR A 90 -9.36 7.33 22.84
CA THR A 90 -8.46 6.23 22.50
C THR A 90 -8.77 4.99 23.32
N ARG A 91 -8.85 3.84 22.65
CA ARG A 91 -8.96 2.55 23.33
C ARG A 91 -7.59 2.10 23.77
N VAL A 92 -7.37 2.06 25.08
CA VAL A 92 -6.07 1.71 25.67
C VAL A 92 -5.61 0.32 25.21
N GLY A 93 -6.54 -0.64 25.09
CA GLY A 93 -6.23 -1.99 24.59
C GLY A 93 -5.60 -1.97 23.19
N ASP A 94 -6.25 -1.32 22.22
CA ASP A 94 -5.72 -1.20 20.86
C ASP A 94 -4.39 -0.43 20.80
N ALA A 95 -4.26 0.65 21.56
CA ALA A 95 -3.05 1.46 21.61
C ALA A 95 -1.84 0.67 22.16
N VAL A 96 -2.04 -0.05 23.27
CA VAL A 96 -0.99 -0.88 23.89
C VAL A 96 -0.62 -2.04 22.97
N LEU A 97 -1.62 -2.75 22.42
CA LEU A 97 -1.36 -3.88 21.51
C LEU A 97 -0.64 -3.42 20.24
N GLY A 98 -1.07 -2.32 19.63
CA GLY A 98 -0.45 -1.74 18.45
C GLY A 98 0.98 -1.29 18.69
N LEU A 99 1.24 -0.60 19.81
CA LEU A 99 2.58 -0.15 20.19
C LEU A 99 3.50 -1.33 20.52
N ALA A 100 3.00 -2.34 21.24
CA ALA A 100 3.73 -3.58 21.49
C ALA A 100 4.10 -4.31 20.19
N CYS A 101 3.16 -4.41 19.23
CA CYS A 101 3.42 -4.98 17.91
C CYS A 101 4.50 -4.18 17.16
N MET A 102 4.46 -2.84 17.23
CA MET A 102 5.45 -1.98 16.57
C MET A 102 6.85 -2.16 17.17
N VAL A 103 6.96 -2.17 18.50
CA VAL A 103 8.22 -2.42 19.22
C VAL A 103 8.75 -3.80 18.89
N LEU A 104 7.91 -4.83 18.87
CA LEU A 104 8.31 -6.19 18.54
C LEU A 104 8.81 -6.31 17.09
N LEU A 105 8.11 -5.70 16.13
CA LEU A 105 8.56 -5.66 14.73
C LEU A 105 9.90 -4.93 14.58
N LEU A 106 10.10 -3.84 15.31
CA LEU A 106 11.35 -3.10 15.32
C LEU A 106 12.48 -3.93 15.95
N ALA A 107 12.24 -4.57 17.08
CA ALA A 107 13.21 -5.45 17.74
C ALA A 107 13.63 -6.60 16.81
N LEU A 108 12.67 -7.30 16.19
CA LEU A 108 12.94 -8.38 15.23
C LEU A 108 13.70 -7.88 13.99
N LYS A 109 13.48 -6.62 13.59
CA LYS A 109 14.24 -5.98 12.50
C LYS A 109 15.70 -5.71 12.93
N LEU A 110 15.92 -5.12 14.10
CA LEU A 110 17.25 -4.82 14.61
C LEU A 110 18.07 -6.10 14.85
N MET A 111 17.42 -7.17 15.35
CA MET A 111 18.04 -8.48 15.48
C MET A 111 18.52 -9.04 14.12
N ARG A 112 17.81 -8.76 13.02
CA ARG A 112 18.25 -9.13 11.67
C ARG A 112 19.55 -8.46 11.29
N GLU A 113 19.62 -7.16 11.52
CA GLU A 113 20.71 -6.29 11.07
C GLU A 113 21.98 -6.55 11.89
N GLY A 114 21.84 -7.02 13.14
CA GLY A 114 22.96 -7.39 14.01
C GLY A 114 23.57 -8.78 13.75
N VAL A 115 23.02 -9.60 12.84
CA VAL A 115 23.56 -10.94 12.53
C VAL A 115 24.61 -10.82 11.41
N PRO A 116 25.92 -11.04 11.70
CA PRO A 116 26.98 -10.95 10.69
C PRO A 116 26.87 -12.04 9.61
N PRO A 117 27.44 -11.82 8.41
CA PRO A 117 27.40 -12.79 7.32
C PRO A 117 28.04 -14.13 7.73
N PRO A 118 27.60 -15.25 7.13
CA PRO A 118 27.98 -16.59 7.58
C PRO A 118 29.46 -16.89 7.31
N ASP A 119 30.25 -17.03 8.37
CA ASP A 119 31.58 -17.64 8.30
C ASP A 119 31.50 -19.16 8.01
N PRO A 120 32.38 -19.70 7.13
CA PRO A 120 32.38 -21.10 6.74
C PRO A 120 32.56 -22.08 7.91
N GLU A 121 33.34 -21.70 8.93
CA GLU A 121 33.82 -22.57 10.01
C GLU A 121 32.90 -22.63 11.24
N THR A 122 31.63 -22.20 11.10
CA THR A 122 30.72 -22.18 12.24
C THR A 122 30.13 -23.56 12.59
N PRO A 123 30.03 -23.90 13.89
CA PRO A 123 29.49 -25.20 14.34
C PRO A 123 28.01 -25.37 13.96
N LEU A 124 27.57 -26.62 13.81
CA LEU A 124 26.23 -26.98 13.33
C LEU A 124 25.11 -26.31 14.14
N CYS A 125 25.25 -26.23 15.47
CA CYS A 125 24.27 -25.57 16.35
C CYS A 125 24.14 -24.07 16.08
N VAL A 126 25.22 -23.39 15.68
CA VAL A 126 25.22 -21.97 15.31
C VAL A 126 24.61 -21.77 13.92
N LYS A 127 24.82 -22.71 12.98
CA LYS A 127 24.12 -22.72 11.69
C LYS A 127 22.61 -22.91 11.86
N LEU A 128 22.21 -23.81 12.75
CA LEU A 128 20.80 -24.08 13.06
C LEU A 128 20.12 -22.87 13.73
N SER A 129 20.75 -22.29 14.76
CA SER A 129 20.21 -21.11 15.44
C SER A 129 20.13 -19.89 14.52
N ARG A 130 21.13 -19.68 13.65
CA ARG A 130 21.09 -18.63 12.61
C ARG A 130 19.99 -18.87 11.59
N GLY A 131 19.80 -20.11 11.14
CA GLY A 131 18.68 -20.48 10.26
C GLY A 131 17.34 -20.14 10.90
N LEU A 132 17.20 -20.42 12.20
CA LEU A 132 15.98 -20.15 12.98
C LEU A 132 15.75 -18.64 13.18
N VAL A 133 16.79 -17.85 13.45
CA VAL A 133 16.68 -16.38 13.50
C VAL A 133 16.29 -15.83 12.13
N TRP A 134 16.90 -16.33 11.05
CA TRP A 134 16.58 -15.89 9.70
C TRP A 134 15.12 -16.21 9.31
N THR A 135 14.61 -17.39 9.63
CA THR A 135 13.21 -17.76 9.36
C THR A 135 12.24 -16.94 10.20
N VAL A 136 12.48 -16.80 11.52
CA VAL A 136 11.64 -15.99 12.43
C VAL A 136 11.59 -14.54 11.96
N THR A 137 12.73 -13.96 11.61
CA THR A 137 12.79 -12.58 11.18
C THR A 137 12.15 -12.36 9.81
N THR A 138 12.26 -13.32 8.89
CA THR A 138 11.59 -13.25 7.58
C THR A 138 10.07 -13.36 7.75
N ALA A 139 9.60 -14.21 8.67
CA ALA A 139 8.20 -14.40 8.99
C ALA A 139 7.63 -13.37 9.99
N ARG A 140 8.39 -12.34 10.39
CA ARG A 140 8.03 -11.39 11.47
C ARG A 140 6.62 -10.81 11.35
N ASN A 141 6.20 -10.44 10.15
CA ASN A 141 4.89 -9.83 9.94
C ASN A 141 3.76 -10.84 10.21
N ALA A 142 3.93 -12.09 9.76
CA ALA A 142 2.95 -13.15 10.00
C ALA A 142 2.93 -13.52 11.49
N LEU A 143 4.10 -13.70 12.11
CA LEU A 143 4.21 -14.07 13.53
C LEU A 143 3.54 -13.04 14.45
N VAL A 144 3.82 -11.75 14.24
CA VAL A 144 3.25 -10.68 15.06
C VAL A 144 1.73 -10.61 14.91
N VAL A 145 1.22 -10.73 13.68
CA VAL A 145 -0.23 -10.72 13.43
C VAL A 145 -0.93 -11.95 14.01
N SER A 146 -0.35 -13.15 13.84
CA SER A 146 -0.89 -14.38 14.40
C SER A 146 -0.91 -14.35 15.93
N PHE A 147 0.16 -13.85 16.56
CA PHE A 147 0.22 -13.70 18.01
C PHE A 147 -0.81 -12.69 18.53
N ALA A 148 -0.95 -11.54 17.87
CA ALA A 148 -1.96 -10.54 18.22
C ALA A 148 -3.40 -11.08 18.06
N ALA A 149 -3.65 -11.88 17.01
CA ALA A 149 -4.94 -12.55 16.83
C ALA A 149 -5.25 -13.56 17.93
N LEU A 150 -4.25 -14.32 18.40
CA LEU A 150 -4.40 -15.27 19.49
C LEU A 150 -4.68 -14.58 20.84
N ILE A 151 -4.02 -13.45 21.10
CA ILE A 151 -4.32 -12.61 22.26
C ILE A 151 -5.78 -12.13 22.18
N ALA A 152 -6.18 -11.56 21.04
CA ALA A 152 -7.53 -11.06 20.85
C ALA A 152 -8.60 -12.15 20.98
N TYR A 153 -8.35 -13.34 20.46
CA TYR A 153 -9.21 -14.51 20.65
C TYR A 153 -9.36 -14.88 22.13
N SER A 154 -8.26 -14.86 22.89
CA SER A 154 -8.28 -15.18 24.33
C SER A 154 -9.13 -14.18 25.13
N PHE A 155 -9.06 -12.89 24.79
CA PHE A 155 -9.91 -11.86 25.39
C PHE A 155 -11.39 -12.01 25.01
N GLU A 156 -11.68 -12.36 23.75
CA GLU A 156 -13.04 -12.61 23.30
C GLU A 156 -13.70 -13.77 24.04
N VAL A 157 -12.96 -14.88 24.24
CA VAL A 157 -13.43 -16.06 24.98
C VAL A 157 -13.67 -15.74 26.46
N THR A 158 -12.91 -14.81 27.04
CA THR A 158 -13.11 -14.34 28.43
C THR A 158 -14.19 -13.26 28.55
N GLY A 159 -14.93 -12.95 27.47
CA GLY A 159 -16.06 -12.02 27.47
C GLY A 159 -15.68 -10.54 27.54
N HIS A 160 -14.40 -10.20 27.35
CA HIS A 160 -13.93 -8.82 27.31
C HIS A 160 -13.62 -8.42 25.87
N HIS A 161 -14.10 -7.25 25.43
CA HIS A 161 -13.90 -6.76 24.06
C HIS A 161 -12.98 -5.51 24.01
N PRO A 162 -11.69 -5.61 24.39
CA PRO A 162 -10.79 -4.46 24.46
C PRO A 162 -10.27 -3.97 23.10
N PHE A 163 -10.42 -4.77 22.03
CA PHE A 163 -9.81 -4.50 20.72
C PHE A 163 -10.84 -4.26 19.61
N VAL A 164 -10.49 -3.43 18.63
CA VAL A 164 -11.25 -3.33 17.39
C VAL A 164 -10.79 -4.40 16.40
N LEU A 165 -11.61 -5.44 16.25
CA LEU A 165 -11.36 -6.55 15.35
C LEU A 165 -11.68 -6.22 13.89
N THR A 166 -11.11 -7.01 12.97
CA THR A 166 -11.35 -6.91 11.52
C THR A 166 -12.82 -7.19 11.18
N GLY A 167 -13.44 -8.14 11.87
CA GLY A 167 -14.86 -8.47 11.72
C GLY A 167 -15.12 -9.50 10.63
N LYS A 168 -16.39 -9.64 10.22
CA LYS A 168 -16.80 -10.65 9.24
C LYS A 168 -16.30 -10.28 7.84
N ILE A 169 -15.64 -11.23 7.19
CA ILE A 169 -15.18 -11.16 5.81
C ILE A 169 -16.05 -12.12 5.00
N ALA A 170 -16.43 -11.74 3.78
CA ALA A 170 -17.17 -12.64 2.89
C ALA A 170 -16.35 -13.92 2.64
N GLU A 171 -16.98 -15.07 2.89
CA GLU A 171 -16.33 -16.37 2.74
C GLU A 171 -16.41 -16.88 1.31
N GLY A 172 -15.40 -17.64 0.90
CA GLY A 172 -15.37 -18.30 -0.40
C GLY A 172 -14.73 -17.47 -1.52
N LEU A 173 -14.68 -18.08 -2.69
CA LEU A 173 -14.12 -17.45 -3.89
C LEU A 173 -15.11 -16.43 -4.46
N PRO A 174 -14.63 -15.29 -4.97
CA PRO A 174 -15.50 -14.32 -5.62
C PRO A 174 -16.16 -14.97 -6.84
N PRO A 175 -17.48 -14.78 -7.04
CA PRO A 175 -18.17 -15.37 -8.18
C PRO A 175 -17.64 -14.76 -9.48
N VAL A 176 -17.32 -15.62 -10.45
CA VAL A 176 -16.95 -15.17 -11.80
C VAL A 176 -18.21 -14.67 -12.50
N ARG A 177 -18.30 -13.36 -12.73
CA ARG A 177 -19.44 -12.71 -13.39
C ARG A 177 -18.92 -11.61 -14.30
N ALA A 178 -19.59 -11.41 -15.43
CA ALA A 178 -19.31 -10.26 -16.27
C ALA A 178 -19.57 -8.95 -15.49
N PRO A 179 -18.82 -7.87 -15.78
CA PRO A 179 -19.06 -6.57 -15.16
C PRO A 179 -20.51 -6.12 -15.44
N PRO A 180 -21.19 -5.53 -14.45
CA PRO A 180 -22.59 -5.13 -14.61
C PRO A 180 -22.67 -3.92 -15.56
N PHE A 181 -23.34 -4.10 -16.69
CA PHE A 181 -23.64 -3.01 -17.64
C PHE A 181 -25.01 -2.35 -17.39
N SER A 182 -25.79 -2.90 -16.46
CA SER A 182 -27.02 -2.31 -15.96
C SER A 182 -27.21 -2.69 -14.50
N VAL A 183 -27.80 -1.79 -13.72
CA VAL A 183 -28.10 -2.02 -12.30
C VAL A 183 -29.56 -1.67 -12.06
N THR A 184 -30.31 -2.59 -11.46
CA THR A 184 -31.67 -2.36 -11.00
C THR A 184 -31.63 -1.99 -9.52
N THR A 185 -31.65 -0.70 -9.21
CA THR A 185 -31.75 -0.19 -7.83
C THR A 185 -33.12 0.44 -7.65
N ASP A 186 -33.87 0.00 -6.64
CA ASP A 186 -35.14 0.59 -6.19
C ASP A 186 -36.13 0.94 -7.32
N ASN A 187 -36.52 -0.08 -8.11
CA ASN A 187 -37.47 0.00 -9.24
C ASN A 187 -37.03 0.87 -10.43
N LYS A 188 -35.77 1.28 -10.51
CA LYS A 188 -35.19 1.92 -11.71
C LYS A 188 -34.05 1.07 -12.25
N THR A 189 -34.13 0.76 -13.55
CA THR A 189 -33.03 0.15 -14.29
C THR A 189 -32.12 1.27 -14.79
N ILE A 190 -30.98 1.45 -14.14
CA ILE A 190 -29.94 2.36 -14.59
C ILE A 190 -29.24 1.71 -15.78
N SER A 191 -29.26 2.40 -16.92
CA SER A 191 -28.62 1.94 -18.15
C SER A 191 -27.11 2.17 -18.13
N PHE A 192 -26.37 1.45 -18.98
CA PHE A 192 -24.92 1.63 -19.13
C PHE A 192 -24.52 3.10 -19.36
N SER A 193 -25.24 3.80 -20.25
CA SER A 193 -24.97 5.20 -20.57
C SER A 193 -25.08 6.09 -19.33
N GLU A 194 -26.11 5.86 -18.52
CA GLU A 194 -26.33 6.59 -17.27
C GLU A 194 -25.27 6.25 -16.22
N MET A 195 -24.82 4.99 -16.12
CA MET A 195 -23.69 4.62 -15.25
C MET A 195 -22.41 5.35 -15.64
N VAL A 196 -22.09 5.40 -16.94
CA VAL A 196 -20.93 6.09 -17.49
C VAL A 196 -21.01 7.61 -17.24
N GLN A 197 -22.17 8.21 -17.44
CA GLN A 197 -22.40 9.64 -17.15
C GLN A 197 -22.24 9.95 -15.67
N ASN A 198 -22.77 9.10 -14.78
CA ASN A 198 -22.64 9.24 -13.34
C ASN A 198 -21.18 9.14 -12.86
N MET A 199 -20.36 8.30 -13.49
CA MET A 199 -18.92 8.22 -13.20
C MET A 199 -18.16 9.48 -13.65
N GLY A 200 -18.65 10.14 -14.71
CA GLY A 200 -18.14 11.42 -15.21
C GLY A 200 -16.62 11.41 -15.46
N THR A 201 -15.92 12.33 -14.79
CA THR A 201 -14.45 12.46 -14.91
C THR A 201 -13.68 11.27 -14.35
N GLY A 202 -14.32 10.44 -13.52
CA GLY A 202 -13.71 9.23 -12.97
C GLY A 202 -13.20 8.27 -14.04
N LEU A 203 -13.85 8.23 -15.21
CA LEU A 203 -13.45 7.39 -16.34
C LEU A 203 -12.06 7.73 -16.90
N ALA A 204 -11.65 9.01 -16.84
CA ALA A 204 -10.32 9.43 -17.29
C ALA A 204 -9.33 9.47 -16.13
N VAL A 205 -9.77 9.98 -14.97
CA VAL A 205 -8.89 10.21 -13.81
C VAL A 205 -8.44 8.89 -13.19
N VAL A 206 -9.32 7.91 -13.03
CA VAL A 206 -9.00 6.64 -12.35
C VAL A 206 -7.96 5.81 -13.10
N PRO A 207 -8.08 5.53 -14.42
CA PRO A 207 -7.04 4.80 -15.14
C PRO A 207 -5.71 5.55 -15.18
N LEU A 208 -5.74 6.88 -15.34
CA LEU A 208 -4.53 7.70 -15.40
C LEU A 208 -3.79 7.73 -14.06
N VAL A 209 -4.49 8.04 -12.97
CA VAL A 209 -3.88 8.03 -11.63
C VAL A 209 -3.48 6.60 -11.26
N GLY A 210 -4.26 5.59 -11.65
CA GLY A 210 -3.94 4.17 -11.47
C GLY A 210 -2.61 3.79 -12.10
N LEU A 211 -2.37 4.26 -13.33
CA LEU A 211 -1.12 4.08 -14.05
C LEU A 211 0.04 4.84 -13.40
N LEU A 212 -0.17 6.11 -13.03
CA LEU A 212 0.84 6.93 -12.35
C LEU A 212 1.26 6.32 -11.02
N GLU A 213 0.31 5.80 -10.23
CA GLU A 213 0.58 5.12 -8.96
C GLU A 213 1.39 3.85 -9.19
N SER A 214 1.04 3.02 -10.19
CA SER A 214 1.77 1.79 -10.51
C SER A 214 3.21 2.07 -10.93
N ILE A 215 3.42 3.02 -11.83
CA ILE A 215 4.75 3.39 -12.31
C ILE A 215 5.58 4.08 -11.24
N ALA A 216 4.97 4.88 -10.38
CA ALA A 216 5.69 5.48 -9.26
C ALA A 216 6.21 4.41 -8.28
N VAL A 217 5.38 3.39 -7.96
CA VAL A 217 5.81 2.24 -7.17
C VAL A 217 6.94 1.51 -7.89
N ALA A 218 6.72 1.11 -9.14
CA ALA A 218 7.70 0.35 -9.91
C ALA A 218 9.05 1.10 -9.99
N LYS A 219 9.04 2.36 -10.44
CA LYS A 219 10.26 3.19 -10.57
C LYS A 219 10.96 3.46 -9.24
N SER A 220 10.22 3.57 -8.13
CA SER A 220 10.81 3.68 -6.79
C SER A 220 11.65 2.46 -6.41
N PHE A 221 11.15 1.25 -6.68
CA PHE A 221 11.88 0.00 -6.41
C PHE A 221 12.96 -0.29 -7.46
N ALA A 222 12.74 0.08 -8.72
CA ALA A 222 13.76 -0.01 -9.77
C ALA A 222 14.97 0.88 -9.48
N SER A 223 14.74 2.09 -8.98
CA SER A 223 15.82 3.00 -8.61
C SER A 223 16.63 2.47 -7.42
N GLN A 224 16.01 1.73 -6.51
CA GLN A 224 16.70 1.14 -5.36
C GLN A 224 17.49 -0.12 -5.72
N ASN A 225 16.99 -0.92 -6.66
CA ASN A 225 17.58 -2.22 -7.03
C ASN A 225 18.30 -2.21 -8.38
N ASN A 226 18.49 -1.03 -8.99
CA ASN A 226 19.24 -0.82 -10.24
C ASN A 226 18.75 -1.65 -11.44
N TYR A 227 17.43 -1.76 -11.63
CA TYR A 227 16.85 -2.36 -12.84
C TYR A 227 16.05 -1.33 -13.64
N ARG A 228 15.70 -1.67 -14.89
CA ARG A 228 14.89 -0.82 -15.78
C ARG A 228 13.47 -1.36 -15.87
N ILE A 229 12.52 -0.46 -16.11
CA ILE A 229 11.10 -0.78 -16.28
C ILE A 229 10.69 -0.34 -17.66
N ASP A 230 9.97 -1.20 -18.36
CA ASP A 230 9.26 -0.86 -19.58
C ASP A 230 7.86 -0.36 -19.23
N ALA A 231 7.61 0.93 -19.48
CA ALA A 231 6.34 1.57 -19.17
C ALA A 231 5.17 1.05 -20.03
N ASN A 232 5.43 0.61 -21.28
CA ASN A 232 4.38 0.04 -22.14
C ASN A 232 3.99 -1.35 -21.64
N GLN A 233 4.96 -2.16 -21.20
CA GLN A 233 4.67 -3.47 -20.62
C GLN A 233 3.85 -3.35 -19.33
N GLU A 234 4.21 -2.40 -18.46
CA GLU A 234 3.43 -2.11 -17.24
C GLU A 234 2.00 -1.68 -17.56
N LEU A 235 1.82 -0.88 -18.61
CA LEU A 235 0.53 -0.39 -19.06
C LEU A 235 -0.38 -1.50 -19.60
N LEU A 236 0.18 -2.43 -20.37
CA LEU A 236 -0.53 -3.63 -20.82
C LEU A 236 -0.86 -4.56 -19.63
N ALA A 237 0.08 -4.75 -18.71
CA ALA A 237 -0.10 -5.60 -17.54
C ALA A 237 -1.20 -5.09 -16.60
N ILE A 238 -1.21 -3.79 -16.27
CA ILE A 238 -2.24 -3.20 -15.41
C ILE A 238 -3.61 -3.18 -16.11
N GLY A 239 -3.64 -2.90 -17.41
CA GLY A 239 -4.86 -2.94 -18.21
C GLY A 239 -5.50 -4.32 -18.22
N LEU A 240 -4.70 -5.35 -18.49
CA LEU A 240 -5.15 -6.75 -18.46
C LEU A 240 -5.60 -7.17 -17.06
N THR A 241 -4.85 -6.77 -16.02
CA THR A 241 -5.20 -7.05 -14.62
C THR A 241 -6.56 -6.48 -14.25
N ASN A 242 -6.88 -5.26 -14.70
CA ASN A 242 -8.15 -4.61 -14.40
C ASN A 242 -9.32 -5.21 -15.20
N VAL A 243 -9.11 -5.58 -16.46
CA VAL A 243 -10.12 -6.30 -17.26
C VAL A 243 -10.44 -7.65 -16.64
N LEU A 244 -9.42 -8.49 -16.38
CA LEU A 244 -9.60 -9.81 -15.78
C LEU A 244 -10.13 -9.71 -14.35
N GLY A 245 -9.65 -8.74 -13.57
CA GLY A 245 -10.10 -8.47 -12.22
C GLY A 245 -11.59 -8.12 -12.15
N SER A 246 -12.11 -7.40 -13.14
CA SER A 246 -13.54 -7.08 -13.18
C SER A 246 -14.44 -8.31 -13.28
N LEU A 247 -13.95 -9.41 -13.89
CA LEU A 247 -14.68 -10.68 -13.99
C LEU A 247 -14.84 -11.37 -12.65
N VAL A 248 -14.00 -11.04 -11.67
CA VAL A 248 -14.04 -11.58 -10.30
C VAL A 248 -14.47 -10.51 -9.28
N SER A 249 -15.24 -9.52 -9.73
CA SER A 249 -15.78 -8.43 -8.89
C SER A 249 -14.71 -7.54 -8.23
N SER A 250 -13.54 -7.36 -8.87
CA SER A 250 -12.51 -6.44 -8.39
C SER A 250 -12.86 -4.98 -8.69
N TYR A 251 -12.45 -4.07 -7.82
CA TYR A 251 -12.37 -2.64 -8.13
C TYR A 251 -11.05 -2.32 -8.87
N PRO A 252 -10.87 -1.11 -9.44
CA PRO A 252 -9.63 -0.73 -10.14
C PRO A 252 -8.38 -0.95 -9.27
N VAL A 253 -7.50 -1.82 -9.74
CA VAL A 253 -6.25 -2.24 -9.09
C VAL A 253 -5.07 -1.44 -9.65
N THR A 254 -4.07 -1.22 -8.79
CA THR A 254 -2.78 -0.58 -9.11
C THR A 254 -1.66 -1.18 -8.25
N GLY A 255 -0.43 -0.73 -8.44
CA GLY A 255 0.72 -1.04 -7.60
C GLY A 255 0.51 -0.61 -6.14
N SER A 256 1.02 -1.40 -5.18
CA SER A 256 0.85 -1.15 -3.75
C SER A 256 2.19 -0.91 -3.07
N PHE A 257 2.43 0.32 -2.59
CA PHE A 257 3.65 0.66 -1.84
C PHE A 257 3.89 -0.29 -0.66
N GLY A 258 2.87 -0.56 0.16
CA GLY A 258 3.00 -1.41 1.34
C GLY A 258 3.25 -2.88 1.00
N ARG A 259 2.46 -3.47 0.08
CA ARG A 259 2.61 -4.89 -0.27
C ARG A 259 3.93 -5.15 -1.00
N THR A 260 4.31 -4.28 -1.95
CA THR A 260 5.58 -4.40 -2.66
C THR A 260 6.77 -4.20 -1.72
N ALA A 261 6.69 -3.30 -0.73
CA ALA A 261 7.73 -3.13 0.27
C ALA A 261 7.95 -4.38 1.12
N VAL A 262 6.88 -5.01 1.62
CA VAL A 262 6.97 -6.26 2.37
C VAL A 262 7.54 -7.39 1.51
N ASN A 263 7.11 -7.48 0.25
CA ASN A 263 7.60 -8.48 -0.70
C ASN A 263 9.12 -8.32 -0.96
N ALA A 264 9.57 -7.08 -1.20
CA ALA A 264 10.99 -6.78 -1.40
C ALA A 264 11.84 -7.05 -0.15
N GLN A 265 11.35 -6.69 1.05
CA GLN A 265 12.05 -6.96 2.32
C GLN A 265 12.20 -8.46 2.66
N THR A 266 11.34 -9.29 2.05
CA THR A 266 11.36 -10.75 2.18
C THR A 266 12.34 -11.39 1.17
N GLY A 267 12.95 -10.59 0.28
CA GLY A 267 13.95 -11.07 -0.67
C GLY A 267 13.38 -11.74 -1.92
N VAL A 268 12.13 -11.45 -2.29
CA VAL A 268 11.53 -11.99 -3.51
C VAL A 268 12.12 -11.28 -4.73
N CYS A 269 12.74 -12.04 -5.63
CA CYS A 269 13.44 -11.50 -6.81
C CYS A 269 12.71 -11.78 -8.14
N THR A 270 11.63 -12.57 -8.14
CA THR A 270 10.94 -12.99 -9.37
C THR A 270 9.44 -12.65 -9.32
N PRO A 271 8.80 -12.39 -10.49
CA PRO A 271 7.35 -12.21 -10.57
C PRO A 271 6.55 -13.42 -10.10
N ALA A 272 7.15 -14.61 -10.11
CA ALA A 272 6.53 -15.85 -9.62
C ALA A 272 6.11 -15.76 -8.14
N GLY A 273 6.73 -14.90 -7.34
CA GLY A 273 6.27 -14.61 -5.98
C GLY A 273 4.81 -14.12 -5.95
N GLY A 274 4.38 -13.36 -6.96
CA GLY A 274 2.99 -12.94 -7.12
C GLY A 274 2.03 -14.13 -7.27
N LEU A 275 2.42 -15.15 -8.04
CA LEU A 275 1.61 -16.37 -8.23
C LEU A 275 1.46 -17.13 -6.92
N VAL A 276 2.56 -17.30 -6.17
CA VAL A 276 2.52 -17.95 -4.83
C VAL A 276 1.61 -17.17 -3.88
N THR A 277 1.75 -15.83 -3.83
CA THR A 277 0.88 -15.01 -2.98
C THR A 277 -0.58 -15.07 -3.41
N GLY A 278 -0.88 -15.12 -4.70
CA GLY A 278 -2.24 -15.24 -5.23
C GLY A 278 -2.90 -16.55 -4.83
N VAL A 279 -2.21 -17.68 -5.04
CA VAL A 279 -2.68 -19.01 -4.62
C VAL A 279 -2.93 -19.04 -3.12
N LEU A 280 -2.01 -18.51 -2.31
CA LEU A 280 -2.16 -18.45 -0.86
C LEU A 280 -3.35 -17.59 -0.43
N VAL A 281 -3.58 -16.45 -1.09
CA VAL A 281 -4.76 -15.61 -0.83
C VAL A 281 -6.06 -16.35 -1.16
N LEU A 282 -6.14 -17.03 -2.31
CA LEU A 282 -7.33 -17.81 -2.69
C LEU A 282 -7.60 -18.94 -1.69
N LEU A 283 -6.56 -19.67 -1.26
CA LEU A 283 -6.70 -20.68 -0.20
C LEU A 283 -7.15 -20.06 1.13
N SER A 284 -6.61 -18.89 1.48
CA SER A 284 -6.98 -18.21 2.72
C SER A 284 -8.44 -17.76 2.75
N LEU A 285 -9.02 -17.36 1.61
CA LEU A 285 -10.43 -16.98 1.50
C LEU A 285 -11.38 -18.18 1.67
N ASN A 286 -10.92 -19.40 1.41
CA ASN A 286 -11.73 -20.60 1.54
C ASN A 286 -11.64 -21.24 2.94
N TYR A 287 -10.49 -21.13 3.63
CA TYR A 287 -10.23 -21.87 4.87
C TYR A 287 -9.91 -20.99 6.09
N LEU A 288 -9.41 -19.76 5.91
CA LEU A 288 -8.87 -18.92 6.99
C LEU A 288 -9.75 -17.72 7.34
N THR A 289 -10.90 -17.53 6.68
CA THR A 289 -11.79 -16.38 6.92
C THR A 289 -12.29 -16.31 8.37
N SER A 290 -12.59 -17.45 8.99
CA SER A 290 -12.98 -17.50 10.40
C SER A 290 -11.84 -17.06 11.33
N LEU A 291 -10.58 -17.34 10.97
CA LEU A 291 -9.41 -16.89 11.73
C LEU A 291 -9.19 -15.37 11.57
N PHE A 292 -9.45 -14.83 10.38
CA PHE A 292 -9.29 -13.41 10.08
C PHE A 292 -10.24 -12.50 10.86
N TYR A 293 -11.37 -13.03 11.34
CA TYR A 293 -12.28 -12.30 12.22
C TYR A 293 -11.56 -11.71 13.43
N TYR A 294 -10.69 -12.50 14.07
CA TYR A 294 -10.02 -12.15 15.31
C TYR A 294 -8.78 -11.27 15.14
N ILE A 295 -8.42 -10.90 13.90
CA ILE A 295 -7.25 -10.05 13.67
C ILE A 295 -7.53 -8.63 14.15
N PRO A 296 -6.75 -8.08 15.11
CA PRO A 296 -6.90 -6.71 15.58
C PRO A 296 -6.44 -5.70 14.53
N LYS A 297 -7.22 -4.64 14.32
CA LYS A 297 -6.85 -3.56 13.39
C LYS A 297 -5.59 -2.82 13.82
N SER A 298 -5.30 -2.76 15.12
CA SER A 298 -4.09 -2.17 15.70
C SER A 298 -2.81 -2.91 15.28
N ALA A 299 -2.85 -4.25 15.23
CA ALA A 299 -1.71 -5.05 14.75
C ALA A 299 -1.46 -4.86 13.24
N LEU A 300 -2.53 -4.84 12.43
CA LEU A 300 -2.44 -4.54 11.00
C LEU A 300 -1.88 -3.14 10.74
N ALA A 301 -2.32 -2.15 11.52
CA ALA A 301 -1.81 -0.78 11.46
C ALA A 301 -0.30 -0.72 11.73
N ALA A 302 0.18 -1.40 12.77
CA ALA A 302 1.60 -1.47 13.11
C ALA A 302 2.43 -2.07 11.97
N VAL A 303 1.98 -3.19 11.37
CA VAL A 303 2.65 -3.82 10.22
C VAL A 303 2.72 -2.87 9.02
N ILE A 304 1.62 -2.18 8.70
CA ILE A 304 1.58 -1.24 7.57
C ILE A 304 2.53 -0.06 7.81
N ILE A 305 2.54 0.53 9.00
CA ILE A 305 3.46 1.64 9.36
C ILE A 305 4.91 1.20 9.19
N MET A 306 5.27 0.03 9.74
CA MET A 306 6.62 -0.51 9.65
C MET A 306 7.03 -0.89 8.22
N ALA A 307 6.07 -1.32 7.39
CA ALA A 307 6.32 -1.65 5.99
C ALA A 307 6.63 -0.40 5.15
N VAL A 308 5.92 0.71 5.38
CA VAL A 308 6.09 1.93 4.58
C VAL A 308 7.20 2.85 5.09
N ALA A 309 7.56 2.80 6.38
CA ALA A 309 8.57 3.69 6.96
C ALA A 309 9.91 3.74 6.18
N PRO A 310 10.47 2.62 5.66
CA PRO A 310 11.71 2.65 4.88
C PRO A 310 11.60 3.37 3.52
N LEU A 311 10.38 3.58 3.00
CA LEU A 311 10.16 4.27 1.71
C LEU A 311 10.28 5.79 1.84
N PHE A 312 10.30 6.32 3.07
CA PHE A 312 10.46 7.74 3.31
C PHE A 312 11.92 8.18 3.19
N ASP A 313 12.27 8.84 2.08
CA ASP A 313 13.61 9.40 1.84
C ASP A 313 13.69 10.86 2.32
N ALA A 314 13.92 11.09 3.62
CA ALA A 314 14.06 12.45 4.16
C ALA A 314 15.29 13.20 3.58
N LYS A 315 16.31 12.47 3.11
CA LYS A 315 17.55 13.06 2.58
C LYS A 315 17.32 13.73 1.23
N ILE A 316 16.31 13.29 0.46
CA ILE A 316 15.97 13.93 -0.81
C ILE A 316 15.52 15.37 -0.62
N PHE A 317 14.80 15.68 0.46
CA PHE A 317 14.31 17.04 0.70
C PHE A 317 15.48 18.03 0.88
N ARG A 318 16.48 17.61 1.66
CA ARG A 318 17.72 18.40 1.84
C ARG A 318 18.52 18.52 0.55
N THR A 319 18.59 17.45 -0.24
CA THR A 319 19.32 17.44 -1.52
C THR A 319 18.66 18.35 -2.55
N LEU A 320 17.34 18.26 -2.70
CA LEU A 320 16.55 19.12 -3.59
C LEU A 320 16.63 20.59 -3.18
N TRP A 321 16.64 20.88 -1.88
CA TRP A 321 16.83 22.25 -1.39
C TRP A 321 18.18 22.83 -1.80
N ARG A 322 19.28 22.05 -1.68
CA ARG A 322 20.61 22.47 -2.14
C ARG A 322 20.67 22.67 -3.66
N VAL A 323 20.11 21.73 -4.43
CA VAL A 323 20.08 21.80 -5.90
C VAL A 323 19.28 23.00 -6.37
N LYS A 324 18.10 23.27 -5.79
CA LYS A 324 17.30 24.48 -6.10
C LYS A 324 18.10 25.75 -5.83
N SER A 325 18.79 25.84 -4.69
CA SER A 325 19.62 27.00 -4.36
C SER A 325 20.75 27.21 -5.36
N MET A 326 21.36 26.12 -5.84
CA MET A 326 22.40 26.15 -6.86
C MET A 326 21.85 26.59 -8.24
N TYR A 327 20.72 26.04 -8.69
CA TYR A 327 20.07 26.46 -9.94
C TYR A 327 19.58 27.91 -9.89
N ALA A 328 18.97 28.33 -8.78
CA ALA A 328 18.54 29.72 -8.58
C ALA A 328 19.72 30.71 -8.56
N CYS A 329 20.87 30.25 -8.07
CA CYS A 329 22.13 31.00 -8.14
C CYS A 329 22.65 31.13 -9.58
N ILE A 330 22.70 30.03 -10.33
CA ILE A 330 23.16 30.00 -11.72
C ILE A 330 22.27 30.90 -12.60
N GLN A 331 20.98 30.98 -12.28
CA GLN A 331 20.01 31.80 -13.00
C GLN A 331 19.95 33.26 -12.50
N GLY A 332 20.87 33.68 -11.63
CA GLY A 332 21.00 35.07 -11.15
C GLY A 332 19.85 35.57 -10.27
N ARG A 333 18.97 34.69 -9.78
CA ARG A 333 17.77 35.05 -9.01
C ARG A 333 17.97 35.07 -7.49
N GLN A 334 19.18 34.81 -6.99
CA GLN A 334 19.53 34.89 -5.56
C GLN A 334 20.79 35.71 -5.32
N PRO A 335 20.87 36.45 -4.18
CA PRO A 335 22.07 37.18 -3.81
C PRO A 335 23.26 36.24 -3.59
N LEU A 336 24.43 36.64 -4.11
CA LEU A 336 25.69 35.88 -4.18
C LEU A 336 26.12 35.26 -2.84
N THR A 337 25.74 35.87 -1.72
CA THR A 337 26.00 35.40 -0.35
C THR A 337 25.30 34.08 -0.01
N ARG A 338 24.11 33.79 -0.56
CA ARG A 338 23.44 32.49 -0.38
C ARG A 338 23.99 31.40 -1.30
N CYS A 339 24.53 31.79 -2.45
CA CYS A 339 25.20 30.88 -3.37
C CYS A 339 26.47 30.25 -2.80
N LEU A 340 27.28 31.06 -2.11
CA LEU A 340 28.52 30.63 -1.48
C LEU A 340 28.26 29.60 -0.37
N ASN A 341 27.23 29.85 0.43
CA ASN A 341 26.79 28.96 1.50
C ASN A 341 26.23 27.61 0.96
N ALA A 342 25.58 27.62 -0.21
CA ALA A 342 25.10 26.40 -0.88
C ALA A 342 26.23 25.50 -1.45
N LYS A 343 27.41 26.08 -1.72
CA LYS A 343 28.62 25.34 -2.16
C LYS A 343 29.44 24.76 -1.00
N GLY A 344 29.03 24.98 0.26
CA GLY A 344 29.82 24.52 1.41
C GLY A 344 31.17 25.24 1.55
N VAL A 345 31.28 26.45 0.98
CA VAL A 345 32.41 27.35 1.20
C VAL A 345 31.93 28.34 2.25
N PHE A 346 32.06 27.93 3.52
CA PHE A 346 32.14 28.67 4.79
C PHE A 346 31.64 27.80 5.94
#